data_AF-A0A3N2JTK0-F1
#
_entry.id   AF-A0A3N2JTK0-F1
#
_cell.length_a   1.000
_cell.length_b   1.000
_cell.length_c   1.000
_cell.angle_alpha   90.00
_cell.angle_beta   90.00
_cell.angle_gamma   90.00
#
_symmetry.space_group_name_H-M   'P 1'
#
loop_
_entity.id
_entity.type
_entity.pdbx_description
1 polymer ?
#
loop_
_entity_poly.entity_id
_entity_poly.type
_entity_poly.pdbx_seq_one_letter_code
_entity_poly.pdbx_strand_id
1 'polypeptide(L)'
;MTAQTQGAPGPVEPGTVRAAGCTYDAATYERLAADAAAIVARYPRARSALLPMLHLVQSEESYVSRDGIAFCAEQLGLTAAQVSAVATFYTQYKRHPNGKYTVGVCTNTLCAVMGGDEIFDSLSEHLDVGHDETTEDGKITLERVECNAACDYAPVVMVNWEFFDNQTADSARELADRLTADDAPVVPTRGAASVCSFRQMSRVLAGFPDGRADEGVGAGDATLVGLRLARENGWAAPGPETDEGGAGSGEDGAAAPEAVESESAPHAPGQATPAVGEQGSSAEREPETSDDVSPGGPPPSDEVDESKETDQ
;
A
#
# COMPACT_ATOMS: atom_id res chain seq x y z
N MET A 1 -44.36 17.42 21.00
CA MET A 1 -42.95 17.53 20.56
C MET A 1 -42.79 16.61 19.36
N THR A 2 -42.90 17.16 18.16
CA THR A 2 -42.85 16.41 16.91
C THR A 2 -41.40 16.35 16.45
N ALA A 3 -40.83 15.15 16.40
CA ALA A 3 -39.47 14.92 15.93
C ALA A 3 -39.39 15.18 14.42
N GLN A 4 -38.53 16.13 14.02
CA GLN A 4 -38.22 16.38 12.61
C GLN A 4 -37.10 15.43 12.18
N THR A 5 -37.43 14.54 11.25
CA THR A 5 -36.49 13.69 10.54
C THR A 5 -35.66 14.57 9.61
N GLN A 6 -34.36 14.71 9.87
CA GLN A 6 -33.43 15.37 8.94
C GLN A 6 -33.17 14.43 7.76
N GLY A 7 -33.58 14.85 6.57
CA GLY A 7 -33.35 14.13 5.32
C GLY A 7 -31.87 14.10 4.93
N ALA A 8 -31.47 13.04 4.24
CA ALA A 8 -30.12 12.88 3.69
C ALA A 8 -29.79 14.04 2.73
N PRO A 9 -28.55 14.55 2.73
CA PRO A 9 -28.13 15.58 1.79
C PRO A 9 -28.15 15.01 0.36
N GLY A 10 -28.77 15.75 -0.55
CA GLY A 10 -28.87 15.40 -1.96
C GLY A 10 -27.54 15.53 -2.72
N PRO A 11 -27.50 15.11 -4.00
CA PRO A 11 -26.31 15.21 -4.84
C PRO A 11 -25.88 16.67 -4.99
N VAL A 12 -24.59 16.94 -4.76
CA VAL A 12 -23.99 18.26 -4.93
C VAL A 12 -23.85 18.56 -6.42
N GLU A 13 -24.47 19.62 -6.91
CA GLU A 13 -24.35 20.04 -8.31
C GLU A 13 -22.95 20.62 -8.61
N PRO A 14 -22.41 20.41 -9.82
CA PRO A 14 -21.09 20.91 -10.19
C PRO A 14 -21.15 22.43 -10.45
N GLY A 15 -20.76 23.24 -9.44
CA GLY A 15 -20.77 24.69 -9.55
C GLY A 15 -20.15 25.44 -8.36
N THR A 16 -18.83 25.63 -8.42
CA THR A 16 -18.13 26.87 -8.04
C THR A 16 -18.19 27.36 -6.58
N VAL A 17 -17.89 26.50 -5.59
CA VAL A 17 -17.34 26.98 -4.31
C VAL A 17 -16.07 26.21 -4.00
N ARG A 18 -14.93 26.74 -4.47
CA ARG A 18 -13.61 26.25 -4.05
C ARG A 18 -13.54 26.24 -2.53
N ALA A 19 -13.10 25.14 -1.92
CA ALA A 19 -12.88 25.12 -0.48
C ALA A 19 -11.93 26.26 -0.09
N ALA A 20 -12.26 26.92 1.03
CA ALA A 20 -11.42 27.96 1.60
C ALA A 20 -10.06 27.35 1.96
N GLY A 21 -9.05 27.53 1.10
CA GLY A 21 -7.68 27.11 1.35
C GLY A 21 -6.99 26.31 0.24
N CYS A 22 -7.67 25.91 -0.85
CA CYS A 22 -7.03 25.30 -2.01
C CYS A 22 -6.70 26.36 -3.08
N THR A 23 -5.43 26.49 -3.47
CA THR A 23 -4.96 27.50 -4.43
C THR A 23 -4.54 26.98 -5.80
N TYR A 24 -4.77 25.70 -6.12
CA TYR A 24 -4.54 25.16 -7.47
C TYR A 24 -5.14 26.06 -8.56
N ASP A 25 -4.51 26.14 -9.73
CA ASP A 25 -5.12 26.76 -10.89
C ASP A 25 -6.33 25.95 -11.39
N ALA A 26 -7.17 26.55 -12.24
CA ALA A 26 -8.41 25.91 -12.68
C ALA A 26 -8.15 24.59 -13.44
N ALA A 27 -7.14 24.55 -14.30
CA ALA A 27 -6.85 23.36 -15.11
C ALA A 27 -6.32 22.20 -14.24
N THR A 28 -5.46 22.50 -13.27
CA THR A 28 -4.96 21.50 -12.31
C THR A 28 -6.09 20.98 -11.44
N TYR A 29 -6.93 21.86 -10.90
CA TYR A 29 -8.07 21.46 -10.08
C TYR A 29 -9.05 20.58 -10.86
N GLU A 30 -9.42 20.96 -12.09
CA GLU A 30 -10.35 20.19 -12.93
C GLU A 30 -9.82 18.78 -13.24
N ARG A 31 -8.53 18.66 -13.58
CA ARG A 31 -7.88 17.36 -13.82
C ARG A 31 -7.92 16.48 -12.56
N LEU A 32 -7.51 17.03 -11.42
CA LEU A 32 -7.51 16.29 -10.15
C LEU A 32 -8.92 15.91 -9.71
N ALA A 33 -9.92 16.78 -9.90
CA ALA A 33 -11.31 16.49 -9.55
C ALA A 33 -11.89 15.35 -10.39
N ALA A 34 -11.55 15.28 -11.67
CA ALA A 34 -11.94 14.17 -12.54
C ALA A 34 -11.32 12.83 -12.08
N ASP A 35 -10.03 12.83 -11.78
CA ASP A 35 -9.34 11.65 -11.24
C ASP A 35 -9.91 11.27 -9.85
N ALA A 36 -10.17 12.25 -8.98
CA ALA A 36 -10.77 12.04 -7.66
C ALA A 36 -12.15 11.38 -7.76
N ALA A 37 -13.01 11.83 -8.68
CA ALA A 37 -14.31 11.22 -8.91
C ALA A 37 -14.19 9.74 -9.30
N ALA A 38 -13.20 9.39 -10.14
CA ALA A 38 -12.92 8.01 -10.51
C ALA A 38 -12.44 7.15 -9.33
N ILE A 39 -11.63 7.72 -8.42
CA ILE A 39 -11.22 7.04 -7.18
C ILE A 39 -12.43 6.84 -6.25
N VAL A 40 -13.21 7.89 -6.00
CA VAL A 40 -14.36 7.86 -5.07
C VAL A 40 -15.40 6.83 -5.53
N ALA A 41 -15.63 6.72 -6.83
CA ALA A 41 -16.58 5.76 -7.41
C ALA A 41 -16.25 4.28 -7.09
N ARG A 42 -15.02 3.96 -6.70
CA ARG A 42 -14.60 2.59 -6.32
C ARG A 42 -15.08 2.18 -4.93
N TYR A 43 -15.58 3.12 -4.13
CA TYR A 43 -15.91 2.89 -2.73
C TYR A 43 -17.39 3.17 -2.44
N PRO A 44 -18.05 2.34 -1.61
CA PRO A 44 -19.44 2.59 -1.20
C PRO A 44 -19.56 3.82 -0.27
N ARG A 45 -18.47 4.23 0.37
CA ARG A 45 -18.40 5.42 1.24
C ARG A 45 -17.25 6.30 0.78
N ALA A 46 -17.53 7.56 0.46
CA ALA A 46 -16.53 8.50 -0.07
C ALA A 46 -15.28 8.62 0.81
N ARG A 47 -15.44 8.65 2.14
CA ARG A 47 -14.30 8.73 3.09
C ARG A 47 -13.25 7.63 2.90
N SER A 48 -13.63 6.46 2.39
CA SER A 48 -12.71 5.33 2.16
C SER A 48 -11.73 5.59 1.01
N ALA A 49 -12.00 6.58 0.16
CA ALA A 49 -11.12 7.02 -0.91
C ALA A 49 -9.94 7.87 -0.42
N LEU A 50 -9.86 8.23 0.87
CA LEU A 50 -8.86 9.19 1.37
C LEU A 50 -7.42 8.74 1.11
N LEU A 51 -7.09 7.46 1.32
CA LEU A 51 -5.73 6.96 1.13
C LEU A 51 -5.25 7.10 -0.34
N PRO A 52 -5.97 6.58 -1.35
CA PRO A 52 -5.58 6.79 -2.74
C PRO A 52 -5.69 8.26 -3.19
N MET A 53 -6.58 9.06 -2.60
CA MET A 53 -6.64 10.51 -2.85
C MET A 53 -5.38 11.25 -2.40
N LEU A 54 -4.77 10.84 -1.27
CA LEU A 54 -3.50 11.41 -0.82
C LEU A 54 -2.36 11.03 -1.78
N HIS A 55 -2.35 9.81 -2.33
CA HIS A 55 -1.41 9.46 -3.40
C HIS A 55 -1.66 10.25 -4.70
N LEU A 56 -2.92 10.54 -5.04
CA LEU A 56 -3.25 11.39 -6.19
C LEU A 56 -2.65 12.79 -6.04
N VAL A 57 -2.79 13.41 -4.86
CA VAL A 57 -2.14 14.68 -4.54
C VAL A 57 -0.63 14.60 -4.70
N GLN A 58 0.02 13.55 -4.15
CA GLN A 58 1.45 13.35 -4.32
C GLN A 58 1.88 13.17 -5.78
N SER A 59 1.01 12.62 -6.63
CA SER A 59 1.30 12.50 -8.06
C SER A 59 1.39 13.86 -8.76
N GLU A 60 0.67 14.86 -8.25
CA GLU A 60 0.73 16.24 -8.77
C GLU A 60 1.89 17.02 -8.15
N GLU A 61 2.07 16.92 -6.84
CA GLU A 61 2.94 17.85 -6.10
C GLU A 61 4.23 17.24 -5.57
N SER A 62 4.40 15.90 -5.62
CA SER A 62 5.41 15.08 -4.93
C SER A 62 5.25 14.95 -3.41
N TYR A 63 4.29 15.63 -2.80
CA TYR A 63 4.01 15.57 -1.37
C TYR A 63 2.58 16.00 -1.09
N VAL A 64 2.09 15.76 0.11
CA VAL A 64 0.76 16.20 0.57
C VAL A 64 0.86 17.64 1.05
N SER A 65 0.57 18.58 0.14
CA SER A 65 0.57 20.01 0.43
C SER A 65 -0.69 20.46 1.20
N ARG A 66 -0.69 21.70 1.67
CA ARG A 66 -1.88 22.31 2.27
C ARG A 66 -3.05 22.38 1.27
N ASP A 67 -2.75 22.66 0.00
CA ASP A 67 -3.74 22.69 -1.06
C ASP A 67 -4.31 21.29 -1.32
N GLY A 68 -3.45 20.27 -1.31
CA GLY A 68 -3.86 18.87 -1.42
C GLY A 68 -4.75 18.42 -0.26
N ILE A 69 -4.45 18.83 0.97
CA ILE A 69 -5.30 18.59 2.15
C ILE A 69 -6.67 19.23 1.95
N ALA A 70 -6.71 20.51 1.55
CA ALA A 70 -7.95 21.23 1.32
C ALA A 70 -8.77 20.61 0.18
N PHE A 71 -8.11 20.19 -0.89
CA PHE A 71 -8.72 19.49 -2.02
C PHE A 71 -9.35 18.16 -1.57
N CYS A 72 -8.62 17.28 -0.88
CA CYS A 72 -9.16 16.02 -0.38
C CYS A 72 -10.32 16.23 0.60
N ALA A 73 -10.24 17.24 1.46
CA ALA A 73 -11.30 17.60 2.40
C ALA A 73 -12.59 17.98 1.65
N GLU A 74 -12.47 18.80 0.61
CA GLU A 74 -13.59 19.21 -0.25
C GLU A 74 -14.22 18.03 -0.98
N GLN A 75 -13.41 17.23 -1.69
CA GLN A 75 -13.90 16.12 -2.52
C GLN A 75 -14.60 15.02 -1.70
N LEU A 76 -14.20 14.83 -0.45
CA LEU A 76 -14.71 13.74 0.40
C LEU A 76 -15.70 14.20 1.47
N GLY A 77 -15.97 15.51 1.57
CA GLY A 77 -16.81 16.07 2.64
C GLY A 77 -16.20 15.88 4.04
N LEU A 78 -14.87 15.95 4.14
CA LEU A 78 -14.12 15.82 5.39
C LEU A 78 -13.61 17.17 5.87
N THR A 79 -13.20 17.24 7.13
CA THR A 79 -12.45 18.40 7.63
C THR A 79 -10.98 18.30 7.26
N ALA A 80 -10.31 19.44 7.06
CA ALA A 80 -8.86 19.48 6.85
C ALA A 80 -8.09 18.80 8.01
N ALA A 81 -8.61 18.86 9.24
CA ALA A 81 -8.00 18.20 10.41
C ALA A 81 -8.04 16.66 10.29
N GLN A 82 -9.15 16.09 9.83
CA GLN A 82 -9.26 14.64 9.60
C GLN A 82 -8.30 14.18 8.50
N VAL A 83 -8.20 14.93 7.41
CA VAL A 83 -7.27 14.64 6.31
C VAL A 83 -5.82 14.74 6.78
N SER A 84 -5.49 15.82 7.50
CA SER A 84 -4.17 16.04 8.09
C SER A 84 -3.77 14.93 9.04
N ALA A 85 -4.68 14.45 9.90
CA ALA A 85 -4.42 13.36 10.83
C ALA A 85 -4.00 12.07 10.09
N VAL A 86 -4.70 11.71 9.01
CA VAL A 86 -4.37 10.54 8.19
C VAL A 86 -3.05 10.73 7.44
N ALA A 87 -2.82 11.91 6.86
CA ALA A 87 -1.57 12.23 6.16
C ALA A 87 -0.35 12.21 7.09
N THR A 88 -0.52 12.49 8.39
CA THR A 88 0.55 12.40 9.38
C THR A 88 0.72 11.01 9.98
N PHE A 89 -0.29 10.15 9.89
CA PHE A 89 -0.28 8.82 10.49
C PHE A 89 0.52 7.81 9.65
N TYR A 90 0.35 7.86 8.32
CA TYR A 90 1.06 6.95 7.41
C TYR A 90 2.32 7.60 6.85
N THR A 91 3.47 6.96 7.03
CA THR A 91 4.80 7.42 6.57
C THR A 91 4.95 7.50 5.04
N GLN A 92 4.06 6.83 4.31
CA GLN A 92 4.02 6.87 2.84
C GLN A 92 3.58 8.23 2.29
N TYR A 93 2.94 9.06 3.12
CA TYR A 93 2.53 10.41 2.76
C TYR A 93 3.59 11.43 3.17
N LYS A 94 4.31 11.93 2.18
CA LYS A 94 5.36 12.95 2.34
C LYS A 94 4.72 14.27 2.69
N ARG A 95 5.24 14.94 3.71
CA ARG A 95 4.71 16.22 4.23
C ARG A 95 5.56 17.41 3.77
N HIS A 96 6.66 17.13 3.09
CA HIS A 96 7.62 18.08 2.54
C HIS A 96 7.92 17.67 1.09
N PRO A 97 8.37 18.60 0.23
CA PRO A 97 8.72 18.27 -1.15
C PRO A 97 9.66 17.07 -1.21
N ASN A 98 9.23 16.03 -1.93
CA ASN A 98 9.99 14.80 -2.09
C ASN A 98 10.75 14.83 -3.41
N GLY A 99 11.90 14.17 -3.44
CA GLY A 99 12.71 14.03 -4.63
C GLY A 99 12.00 13.26 -5.74
N LYS A 100 12.62 13.28 -6.93
CA LYS A 100 12.21 12.41 -8.04
C LYS A 100 12.22 10.92 -7.62
N TYR A 101 13.13 10.54 -6.74
CA TYR A 101 13.33 9.19 -6.22
C TYR A 101 13.39 9.21 -4.69
N THR A 102 12.49 8.48 -4.03
CA THR A 102 12.63 8.13 -2.62
C THR A 102 13.46 6.86 -2.53
N VAL A 103 14.64 6.96 -1.92
CA VAL A 103 15.56 5.85 -1.69
C VAL A 103 15.46 5.43 -0.22
N GLY A 104 14.80 4.30 0.04
CA GLY A 104 14.60 3.75 1.37
C GLY A 104 15.52 2.58 1.65
N VAL A 105 16.30 2.64 2.73
CA VAL A 105 17.16 1.53 3.19
C VAL A 105 16.50 0.81 4.35
N CYS A 106 16.26 -0.49 4.22
CA CYS A 106 15.72 -1.28 5.32
C CYS A 106 16.77 -1.41 6.43
N THR A 107 16.48 -0.88 7.62
CA THR A 107 17.36 -0.97 8.80
C THR A 107 16.73 -1.80 9.91
N ASN A 108 15.71 -2.60 9.61
CA ASN A 108 15.12 -3.54 10.57
C ASN A 108 16.02 -4.78 10.75
N THR A 109 15.80 -5.55 11.81
CA THR A 109 16.73 -6.50 12.43
C THR A 109 17.58 -7.32 11.46
N LEU A 110 16.98 -8.01 10.49
CA LEU A 110 17.76 -8.85 9.58
C LEU A 110 18.63 -8.01 8.63
N CYS A 111 18.08 -6.95 8.03
CA CYS A 111 18.86 -6.08 7.16
C CYS A 111 19.95 -5.36 7.94
N ALA A 112 19.68 -4.87 9.15
CA ALA A 112 20.69 -4.28 10.04
C ALA A 112 21.87 -5.23 10.28
N VAL A 113 21.59 -6.49 10.64
CA VAL A 113 22.63 -7.53 10.83
C VAL A 113 23.43 -7.78 9.55
N MET A 114 22.78 -7.70 8.39
CA MET A 114 23.41 -7.94 7.09
C MET A 114 24.12 -6.71 6.50
N GLY A 115 24.09 -5.55 7.17
CA GLY A 115 24.77 -4.31 6.73
C GLY A 115 23.85 -3.17 6.29
N GLY A 116 22.56 -3.22 6.58
CA GLY A 116 21.58 -2.17 6.24
C GLY A 116 21.90 -0.81 6.87
N ASP A 117 22.36 -0.78 8.13
CA ASP A 117 22.82 0.46 8.76
C ASP A 117 24.04 1.06 8.06
N GLU A 118 25.01 0.21 7.69
CA GLU A 118 26.21 0.62 6.95
C GLU A 118 25.85 1.21 5.57
N ILE A 119 24.88 0.61 4.88
CA ILE A 119 24.36 1.12 3.61
C ILE A 119 23.75 2.51 3.80
N PHE A 120 22.89 2.67 4.82
CA PHE A 120 22.27 3.96 5.08
C PHE A 120 23.31 5.03 5.40
N ASP A 121 24.25 4.75 6.29
CA ASP A 121 25.28 5.71 6.69
C ASP A 121 26.18 6.07 5.50
N SER A 122 26.57 5.09 4.69
CA SER A 122 27.34 5.34 3.47
C SER A 122 26.57 6.18 2.43
N LEU A 123 25.26 6.00 2.30
CA LEU A 123 24.44 6.83 1.41
C LEU A 123 24.25 8.25 1.96
N SER A 124 24.03 8.37 3.26
CA SER A 124 23.86 9.65 3.95
C SER A 124 25.10 10.52 3.79
N GLU A 125 26.30 9.95 3.98
CA GLU A 125 27.57 10.64 3.75
C GLU A 125 27.79 10.99 2.27
N HIS A 126 27.45 10.08 1.35
CA HIS A 126 27.65 10.29 -0.09
C HIS A 126 26.74 11.36 -0.68
N LEU A 127 25.50 11.44 -0.20
CA LEU A 127 24.48 12.37 -0.68
C LEU A 127 24.40 13.67 0.13
N ASP A 128 25.12 13.76 1.26
CA ASP A 128 25.09 14.87 2.21
C ASP A 128 23.66 15.19 2.71
N VAL A 129 22.88 14.15 3.01
CA VAL A 129 21.51 14.24 3.52
C VAL A 129 21.24 13.19 4.59
N GLY A 130 20.39 13.52 5.57
CA GLY A 130 19.91 12.62 6.61
C GLY A 130 18.64 11.85 6.23
N HIS A 131 17.99 11.30 7.25
CA HIS A 131 16.69 10.65 7.11
C HIS A 131 15.58 11.67 6.80
N ASP A 132 14.73 11.37 5.81
CA ASP A 132 13.62 12.21 5.34
C ASP A 132 14.09 13.59 4.81
N GLU A 133 15.36 13.66 4.38
CA GLU A 133 15.96 14.82 3.75
C GLU A 133 16.18 14.58 2.26
N THR A 134 16.15 15.66 1.47
CA THR A 134 16.23 15.61 0.01
C THR A 134 17.48 16.35 -0.46
N THR A 135 18.17 15.79 -1.44
CA THR A 135 19.36 16.39 -2.05
C THR A 135 19.06 17.77 -2.62
N GLU A 136 20.07 18.66 -2.67
CA GLU A 136 19.91 20.05 -3.16
C GLU A 136 19.35 20.12 -4.60
N ASP A 137 19.69 19.12 -5.43
CA ASP A 137 19.20 19.01 -6.80
C ASP A 137 17.77 18.47 -6.92
N GLY A 138 17.12 18.12 -5.80
CA GLY A 138 15.75 17.65 -5.73
C GLY A 138 15.54 16.25 -6.31
N LYS A 139 16.61 15.45 -6.49
CA LYS A 139 16.48 14.13 -7.11
C LYS A 139 16.23 13.02 -6.12
N ILE A 140 16.96 12.96 -5.00
CA ILE A 140 16.88 11.86 -4.05
C ILE A 140 16.39 12.35 -2.70
N THR A 141 15.36 11.69 -2.17
CA THR A 141 15.02 11.74 -0.73
C THR A 141 15.49 10.45 -0.09
N LEU A 142 16.31 10.53 0.96
CA LEU A 142 16.89 9.36 1.63
C LEU A 142 16.10 9.01 2.89
N GLU A 143 15.72 7.75 3.03
CA GLU A 143 14.94 7.25 4.17
C GLU A 143 15.55 6.01 4.81
N ARG A 144 15.48 5.99 6.14
CA ARG A 144 15.54 4.74 6.91
C ARG A 144 14.14 4.18 6.90
N VAL A 145 13.96 2.99 6.32
CA VAL A 145 12.66 2.34 6.29
C VAL A 145 12.66 1.11 7.19
N GLU A 146 11.48 0.80 7.69
CA GLU A 146 11.23 -0.42 8.45
C GLU A 146 11.19 -1.64 7.52
N CYS A 147 10.75 -2.79 8.07
CA CYS A 147 10.71 -4.05 7.33
C CYS A 147 9.89 -3.95 6.03
N ASN A 148 10.56 -4.19 4.89
CA ASN A 148 9.94 -4.30 3.56
C ASN A 148 9.52 -5.74 3.20
N ALA A 149 9.50 -6.67 4.16
CA ALA A 149 9.13 -8.08 3.98
C ALA A 149 9.91 -8.83 2.88
N ALA A 150 11.17 -8.44 2.64
CA ALA A 150 12.08 -9.00 1.63
C ALA A 150 13.35 -9.61 2.26
N CYS A 151 13.17 -10.25 3.41
CA CYS A 151 14.24 -10.74 4.27
C CYS A 151 15.13 -11.81 3.62
N ASP A 152 14.59 -12.58 2.70
CA ASP A 152 15.29 -13.58 1.90
C ASP A 152 16.32 -12.98 0.92
N TYR A 153 16.30 -11.66 0.74
CA TYR A 153 17.22 -10.89 -0.11
C TYR A 153 17.95 -9.76 0.63
N ALA A 154 17.99 -9.81 1.96
CA ALA A 154 18.66 -8.79 2.77
C ALA A 154 20.16 -8.66 2.45
N PRO A 155 20.74 -7.44 2.46
CA PRO A 155 20.09 -6.15 2.69
C PRO A 155 19.30 -5.63 1.49
N VAL A 156 18.20 -4.92 1.76
CA VAL A 156 17.28 -4.40 0.75
C VAL A 156 17.23 -2.88 0.76
N VAL A 157 17.40 -2.29 -0.42
CA VAL A 157 17.11 -0.89 -0.72
C VAL A 157 15.88 -0.84 -1.61
N MET A 158 15.04 0.18 -1.43
CA MET A 158 13.86 0.43 -2.23
C MET A 158 13.98 1.78 -2.92
N VAL A 159 13.62 1.86 -4.20
CA VAL A 159 13.53 3.13 -4.92
C VAL A 159 12.14 3.26 -5.50
N ASN A 160 11.35 4.22 -4.98
CA ASN A 160 9.95 4.40 -5.40
C ASN A 160 9.18 3.08 -5.50
N TRP A 161 9.15 2.28 -4.42
CA TRP A 161 8.46 0.98 -4.33
C TRP A 161 9.03 -0.17 -5.18
N GLU A 162 10.14 0.05 -5.90
CA GLU A 162 10.86 -1.02 -6.59
C GLU A 162 12.01 -1.55 -5.73
N PHE A 163 12.24 -2.87 -5.78
CA PHE A 163 13.20 -3.56 -4.92
C PHE A 163 14.60 -3.66 -5.55
N PHE A 164 15.61 -3.30 -4.76
CA PHE A 164 17.02 -3.52 -5.01
C PHE A 164 17.55 -4.45 -3.92
N ASP A 165 17.72 -5.70 -4.31
CA ASP A 165 18.02 -6.82 -3.42
C ASP A 165 19.54 -7.00 -3.27
N ASN A 166 19.97 -7.69 -2.20
CA ASN A 166 21.37 -8.03 -1.91
C ASN A 166 22.34 -6.85 -2.01
N GLN A 167 21.93 -5.67 -1.55
CA GLN A 167 22.72 -4.46 -1.69
C GLN A 167 23.90 -4.44 -0.73
N THR A 168 24.97 -3.77 -1.16
CA THR A 168 26.13 -3.38 -0.35
C THR A 168 26.25 -1.86 -0.33
N ALA A 169 27.10 -1.32 0.54
CA ALA A 169 27.35 0.13 0.57
C ALA A 169 27.85 0.66 -0.80
N ASP A 170 28.71 -0.11 -1.47
CA ASP A 170 29.21 0.24 -2.81
C ASP A 170 28.11 0.22 -3.87
N SER A 171 27.33 -0.87 -3.95
CA SER A 171 26.27 -0.98 -4.96
C SER A 171 25.15 0.05 -4.75
N ALA A 172 24.89 0.41 -3.49
CA ALA A 172 23.92 1.43 -3.14
C ALA A 172 24.38 2.83 -3.57
N ARG A 173 25.67 3.17 -3.38
CA ARG A 173 26.23 4.43 -3.90
C ARG A 173 26.20 4.49 -5.42
N GLU A 174 26.58 3.41 -6.10
CA GLU A 174 26.46 3.30 -7.56
C GLU A 174 25.01 3.47 -8.03
N LEU A 175 24.05 2.89 -7.30
CA LEU A 175 22.62 3.08 -7.57
C LEU A 175 22.23 4.56 -7.44
N ALA A 176 22.62 5.23 -6.37
CA ALA A 176 22.33 6.65 -6.15
C ALA A 176 22.95 7.55 -7.24
N ASP A 177 24.18 7.25 -7.67
CA ASP A 177 24.85 7.96 -8.77
C ASP A 177 24.09 7.81 -10.09
N ARG A 178 23.62 6.60 -10.42
CA ARG A 178 22.81 6.37 -11.64
C ARG A 178 21.48 7.10 -11.60
N LEU A 179 20.79 7.10 -10.45
CA LEU A 179 19.55 7.86 -10.28
C LEU A 179 19.78 9.36 -10.45
N THR A 180 20.93 9.85 -9.97
CA THR A 180 21.30 11.27 -10.06
C THR A 180 21.73 11.68 -11.47
N ALA A 181 22.41 10.80 -12.20
CA ALA A 181 22.84 11.04 -13.57
C ALA A 181 21.65 11.17 -14.54
N ASP A 182 20.60 10.38 -14.32
CA ASP A 182 19.34 10.39 -15.10
C ASP A 182 19.56 10.22 -16.62
N ASP A 183 20.65 9.54 -17.01
CA ASP A 183 21.09 9.36 -18.39
C ASP A 183 20.65 8.00 -18.99
N ALA A 184 20.32 7.03 -18.14
CA ALA A 184 19.82 5.72 -18.52
C ALA A 184 18.73 5.20 -17.56
N PRO A 185 17.81 4.35 -18.03
CA PRO A 185 16.84 3.69 -17.16
C PRO A 185 17.53 2.84 -16.09
N VAL A 186 17.18 3.08 -14.82
CA VAL A 186 17.65 2.25 -13.70
C VAL A 186 16.69 1.07 -13.53
N VAL A 187 17.20 -0.14 -13.63
CA VAL A 187 16.40 -1.38 -13.56
C VAL A 187 16.46 -1.95 -12.13
N PRO A 188 15.31 -2.24 -11.49
CA PRO A 188 15.29 -2.91 -10.19
C PRO A 188 15.70 -4.38 -10.30
N THR A 189 16.02 -5.02 -9.16
CA THR A 189 16.39 -6.44 -9.15
C THR A 189 15.23 -7.35 -9.56
N ARG A 190 14.02 -6.94 -9.19
CA ARG A 190 12.75 -7.58 -9.53
C ARG A 190 11.66 -6.52 -9.68
N GLY A 191 10.67 -6.83 -10.50
CA GLY A 191 9.61 -5.89 -10.85
C GLY A 191 9.80 -5.32 -12.25
N ALA A 192 9.41 -4.06 -12.39
CA ALA A 192 9.23 -3.44 -13.69
C ALA A 192 10.56 -3.18 -14.43
N ALA A 193 10.52 -3.01 -15.75
CA ALA A 193 11.72 -2.86 -16.58
C ALA A 193 12.61 -1.61 -16.27
N SER A 194 12.12 -0.71 -15.42
CA SER A 194 12.81 0.50 -14.96
C SER A 194 12.07 1.18 -13.79
N VAL A 195 12.79 1.87 -12.92
CA VAL A 195 12.18 2.73 -11.90
C VAL A 195 11.50 3.94 -12.55
N CYS A 196 10.31 4.31 -12.07
CA CYS A 196 9.63 5.55 -12.45
C CYS A 196 9.82 6.64 -11.38
N SER A 197 9.44 7.89 -11.69
CA SER A 197 9.50 8.98 -10.69
C SER A 197 8.48 8.77 -9.57
N PHE A 198 8.72 9.41 -8.42
CA PHE A 198 7.83 9.35 -7.25
C PHE A 198 6.41 9.81 -7.58
N ARG A 199 6.28 10.83 -8.45
CA ARG A 199 4.99 11.31 -8.94
C ARG A 199 4.26 10.27 -9.79
N GLN A 200 4.98 9.59 -10.68
CA GLN A 200 4.40 8.49 -11.49
C GLN A 200 3.99 7.31 -10.62
N MET A 201 4.84 6.87 -9.69
CA MET A 201 4.49 5.79 -8.77
C MET A 201 3.31 6.18 -7.87
N SER A 202 3.28 7.41 -7.36
CA SER A 202 2.13 7.93 -6.61
C SER A 202 0.83 7.90 -7.43
N ARG A 203 0.90 8.12 -8.75
CA ARG A 203 -0.26 7.97 -9.64
C ARG A 203 -0.72 6.51 -9.72
N VAL A 204 0.21 5.56 -9.81
CA VAL A 204 -0.10 4.12 -9.77
C VAL A 204 -0.75 3.74 -8.43
N LEU A 205 -0.20 4.21 -7.31
CA LEU A 205 -0.74 3.97 -5.96
C LEU A 205 -2.11 4.64 -5.71
N ALA A 206 -2.43 5.73 -6.42
CA ALA A 206 -3.78 6.28 -6.47
C ALA A 206 -4.77 5.38 -7.26
N GLY A 207 -4.27 4.29 -7.83
CA GLY A 207 -5.02 3.29 -8.58
C GLY A 207 -5.23 3.68 -10.05
N PHE A 208 -4.28 4.37 -10.66
CA PHE A 208 -4.23 4.57 -12.12
C PHE A 208 -3.06 3.75 -12.68
N PRO A 209 -3.30 2.51 -13.13
CA PRO A 209 -2.24 1.63 -13.60
C PRO A 209 -1.48 2.23 -14.78
N ASP A 210 -0.18 1.98 -14.81
CA ASP A 210 0.71 2.36 -15.91
C ASP A 210 0.95 1.21 -16.91
N GLY A 211 0.29 0.07 -16.71
CA GLY A 211 0.38 -1.11 -17.55
C GLY A 211 1.58 -2.00 -17.27
N ARG A 212 2.32 -1.74 -16.19
CA ARG A 212 3.56 -2.44 -15.83
C ARG A 212 3.40 -3.40 -14.66
N ALA A 213 2.16 -3.54 -14.18
CA ALA A 213 1.80 -4.59 -13.23
C ALA A 213 2.21 -5.95 -13.79
N ASP A 214 2.74 -6.82 -12.93
CA ASP A 214 3.20 -8.16 -13.27
C ASP A 214 4.45 -8.24 -14.18
N GLU A 215 5.11 -7.12 -14.47
CA GLU A 215 6.46 -7.15 -15.03
C GLU A 215 7.46 -7.76 -14.02
N GLY A 216 8.41 -8.54 -14.55
CA GLY A 216 9.49 -9.13 -13.76
C GLY A 216 9.12 -10.46 -13.08
N VAL A 217 9.96 -10.88 -12.13
CA VAL A 217 9.77 -12.12 -11.38
C VAL A 217 9.02 -11.86 -10.08
N GLY A 218 7.84 -12.48 -9.91
CA GLY A 218 7.02 -12.32 -8.71
C GLY A 218 7.63 -12.97 -7.45
N ALA A 219 8.05 -14.24 -7.56
CA ALA A 219 8.80 -14.94 -6.52
C ALA A 219 10.16 -15.35 -7.06
N GLY A 220 11.23 -14.78 -6.49
CA GLY A 220 12.59 -15.11 -6.91
C GLY A 220 13.09 -16.43 -6.32
N ASP A 221 14.29 -16.83 -6.71
CA ASP A 221 14.84 -18.14 -6.35
C ASP A 221 14.99 -18.37 -4.86
N ALA A 222 15.40 -17.35 -4.08
CA ALA A 222 15.59 -17.49 -2.63
C ALA A 222 14.26 -17.77 -1.93
N THR A 223 13.21 -17.08 -2.33
CA THR A 223 11.83 -17.25 -1.84
C THR A 223 11.31 -18.68 -2.06
N LEU A 224 11.68 -19.29 -3.20
CA LEU A 224 11.18 -20.60 -3.61
C LEU A 224 11.98 -21.78 -3.04
N VAL A 225 13.12 -21.55 -2.37
CA VAL A 225 13.98 -22.63 -1.83
C VAL A 225 13.18 -23.55 -0.91
N GLY A 226 12.44 -22.99 0.05
CA GLY A 226 11.66 -23.77 1.01
C GLY A 226 10.61 -24.66 0.34
N LEU A 227 9.92 -24.12 -0.68
CA LEU A 227 8.91 -24.86 -1.44
C LEU A 227 9.53 -26.02 -2.25
N ARG A 228 10.69 -25.79 -2.88
CA ARG A 228 11.40 -26.86 -3.62
C ARG A 228 11.83 -27.99 -2.69
N LEU A 229 12.45 -27.66 -1.56
CA LEU A 229 12.87 -28.65 -0.56
C LEU A 229 11.68 -29.43 0.01
N ALA A 230 10.56 -28.76 0.28
CA ALA A 230 9.35 -29.44 0.76
C ALA A 230 8.86 -30.48 -0.25
N ARG A 231 8.80 -30.14 -1.54
CA ARG A 231 8.41 -31.06 -2.62
C ARG A 231 9.38 -32.22 -2.78
N GLU A 232 10.68 -31.95 -2.78
CA GLU A 232 11.73 -32.97 -2.90
C GLU A 232 11.68 -33.99 -1.76
N ASN A 233 11.32 -33.57 -0.56
CA ASN A 233 11.23 -34.43 0.62
C ASN A 233 9.83 -34.98 0.89
N GLY A 234 8.85 -34.67 0.05
CA GLY A 234 7.44 -35.05 0.28
C GLY A 234 6.86 -34.47 1.56
N TRP A 235 7.35 -33.31 2.01
CA TRP A 235 6.82 -32.62 3.19
C TRP A 235 5.49 -31.94 2.84
N ALA A 236 4.47 -32.22 3.65
CA ALA A 236 3.21 -31.53 3.64
C ALA A 236 2.95 -30.93 5.02
N ALA A 237 2.21 -29.82 5.07
CA ALA A 237 1.69 -29.33 6.34
C ALA A 237 0.81 -30.43 6.97
N PRO A 238 0.86 -30.63 8.29
CA PRO A 238 -0.11 -31.47 8.97
C PRO A 238 -1.52 -31.02 8.59
N GLY A 239 -2.42 -31.98 8.38
CA GLY A 239 -3.84 -31.66 8.25
C GLY A 239 -4.35 -30.98 9.52
N PRO A 240 -5.49 -30.28 9.47
CA PRO A 240 -6.14 -29.81 10.68
C PRO A 240 -6.34 -31.02 11.61
N GLU A 241 -5.73 -30.99 12.79
CA GLU A 241 -5.95 -32.03 13.79
C GLU A 241 -7.43 -31.98 14.18
N THR A 242 -8.19 -33.01 13.83
CA THR A 242 -9.46 -33.26 14.50
C THR A 242 -9.12 -33.68 15.92
N ASP A 243 -9.37 -32.80 16.88
CA ASP A 243 -9.18 -33.04 18.30
C ASP A 243 -10.14 -34.14 18.78
N GLU A 244 -9.75 -35.41 18.58
CA GLU A 244 -10.41 -36.57 19.18
C GLU A 244 -9.65 -36.96 20.46
N GLY A 245 -9.77 -36.18 21.54
CA GLY A 245 -9.08 -36.58 22.76
C GLY A 245 -9.13 -35.74 24.04
N GLY A 246 -10.01 -34.75 24.20
CA GLY A 246 -10.13 -34.00 25.45
C GLY A 246 -11.58 -33.69 25.82
N ALA A 247 -12.26 -34.63 26.48
CA ALA A 247 -13.62 -34.43 26.97
C ALA A 247 -13.73 -33.17 27.86
N GLY A 248 -14.47 -32.18 27.37
CA GLY A 248 -14.85 -30.94 28.05
C GLY A 248 -16.04 -30.26 27.37
N SER A 249 -17.18 -30.96 27.37
CA SER A 249 -18.56 -30.54 27.03
C SER A 249 -18.81 -29.12 26.49
N GLY A 250 -19.30 -29.04 25.26
CA GLY A 250 -20.07 -27.91 24.71
C GLY A 250 -20.49 -28.22 23.27
N GLU A 251 -21.76 -28.55 23.06
CA GLU A 251 -22.39 -28.96 21.80
C GLU A 251 -22.32 -27.87 20.73
N ASP A 252 -21.96 -28.22 19.49
CA ASP A 252 -22.82 -28.04 18.30
C ASP A 252 -22.17 -28.66 17.06
N GLY A 253 -22.89 -29.59 16.42
CA GLY A 253 -22.42 -30.36 15.27
C GLY A 253 -22.63 -29.64 13.94
N ALA A 254 -21.63 -29.72 13.07
CA ALA A 254 -21.78 -29.51 11.63
C ALA A 254 -20.96 -30.56 10.88
N ALA A 255 -21.61 -31.27 9.96
CA ALA A 255 -21.06 -32.36 9.18
C ALA A 255 -20.02 -31.88 8.15
N ALA A 256 -18.98 -32.68 7.93
CA ALA A 256 -17.94 -32.45 6.94
C ALA A 256 -18.47 -32.51 5.48
N PRO A 257 -18.02 -31.62 4.57
CA PRO A 257 -18.18 -31.84 3.15
C PRO A 257 -17.05 -32.73 2.59
N GLU A 258 -17.41 -33.58 1.64
CA GLU A 258 -16.52 -34.49 0.91
C GLU A 258 -15.49 -33.71 0.07
N ALA A 259 -14.26 -34.24 0.03
CA ALA A 259 -13.15 -33.68 -0.75
C ALA A 259 -13.45 -33.72 -2.25
N VAL A 260 -13.38 -32.55 -2.90
CA VAL A 260 -13.34 -32.44 -4.36
C VAL A 260 -11.87 -32.32 -4.78
N GLU A 261 -11.38 -33.32 -5.51
CA GLU A 261 -10.06 -33.27 -6.15
C GLU A 261 -10.01 -32.09 -7.14
N SER A 262 -9.12 -31.13 -6.92
CA SER A 262 -8.84 -30.08 -7.90
C SER A 262 -7.58 -30.45 -8.70
N GLU A 263 -7.77 -31.04 -9.87
CA GLU A 263 -6.74 -31.10 -10.90
C GLU A 263 -6.51 -29.67 -11.43
N SER A 264 -5.45 -29.02 -10.97
CA SER A 264 -4.96 -27.78 -11.58
C SER A 264 -3.85 -28.13 -12.57
N ALA A 265 -4.23 -28.30 -13.83
CA ALA A 265 -3.30 -28.41 -14.95
C ALA A 265 -2.52 -27.09 -15.14
N PRO A 266 -1.24 -27.12 -15.57
CA PRO A 266 -0.43 -25.92 -15.73
C PRO A 266 -0.95 -25.00 -16.84
N HIS A 267 -1.01 -23.69 -16.55
CA HIS A 267 -1.37 -22.64 -17.51
C HIS A 267 -0.29 -22.48 -18.60
N ALA A 268 -0.71 -22.48 -19.86
CA ALA A 268 0.11 -22.16 -21.01
C ALA A 268 0.24 -20.63 -21.19
N PRO A 269 1.36 -20.11 -21.70
CA PRO A 269 1.58 -18.67 -21.81
C PRO A 269 0.68 -18.04 -22.89
N GLY A 270 -0.10 -17.03 -22.52
CA GLY A 270 -0.89 -16.22 -23.47
C GLY A 270 -2.34 -15.90 -23.06
N GLN A 271 -2.81 -16.25 -21.87
CA GLN A 271 -4.13 -15.84 -21.39
C GLN A 271 -4.03 -14.57 -20.53
N ALA A 272 -4.83 -13.56 -20.88
CA ALA A 272 -4.94 -12.32 -20.10
C ALA A 272 -5.63 -12.58 -18.76
N THR A 273 -5.19 -11.89 -17.72
CA THR A 273 -5.85 -11.89 -16.40
C THR A 273 -7.29 -11.39 -16.54
N PRO A 274 -8.31 -12.09 -15.98
CA PRO A 274 -9.69 -11.65 -16.02
C PRO A 274 -9.87 -10.30 -15.31
N ALA A 275 -10.81 -9.48 -15.78
CA ALA A 275 -11.15 -8.23 -15.11
C ALA A 275 -11.75 -8.49 -13.72
N VAL A 276 -11.64 -7.50 -12.81
CA VAL A 276 -12.26 -7.57 -11.47
C VAL A 276 -13.77 -7.81 -11.63
N GLY A 277 -14.25 -8.98 -11.20
CA GLY A 277 -15.65 -9.43 -11.33
C GLY A 277 -15.93 -10.44 -12.46
N GLU A 278 -14.93 -10.90 -13.21
CA GLU A 278 -15.06 -12.05 -14.14
C GLU A 278 -14.69 -13.38 -13.46
N GLN A 279 -15.20 -14.49 -14.03
CA GLN A 279 -14.94 -15.85 -13.55
C GLN A 279 -13.43 -16.11 -13.43
N GLY A 280 -12.99 -16.39 -12.19
CA GLY A 280 -11.57 -16.58 -11.84
C GLY A 280 -10.90 -15.39 -11.16
N SER A 281 -11.61 -14.29 -10.93
CA SER A 281 -11.15 -13.20 -10.07
C SER A 281 -11.26 -13.59 -8.59
N SER A 282 -10.33 -13.09 -7.77
CA SER A 282 -10.30 -13.28 -6.30
C SER A 282 -11.60 -12.87 -5.59
N ALA A 283 -12.44 -12.06 -6.25
CA ALA A 283 -13.73 -11.57 -5.77
C ALA A 283 -14.86 -12.60 -5.81
N GLU A 284 -14.68 -13.75 -6.46
CA GLU A 284 -15.66 -14.85 -6.51
C GLU A 284 -15.22 -16.12 -5.76
N ARG A 285 -14.27 -16.03 -4.81
CA ARG A 285 -14.13 -17.15 -3.86
C ARG A 285 -15.43 -17.25 -3.07
N GLU A 286 -16.13 -18.38 -3.19
CA GLU A 286 -17.25 -18.67 -2.31
C GLU A 286 -16.74 -18.69 -0.86
N PRO A 287 -17.49 -18.12 0.10
CA PRO A 287 -17.10 -18.13 1.50
C PRO A 287 -17.05 -19.58 1.98
N GLU A 288 -15.86 -20.02 2.39
CA GLU A 288 -15.60 -21.41 2.77
C GLU A 288 -16.10 -21.72 4.20
N THR A 289 -16.44 -20.69 5.00
CA THR A 289 -17.03 -20.85 6.34
C THR A 289 -18.01 -19.74 6.69
N SER A 290 -18.89 -20.00 7.67
CA SER A 290 -19.87 -19.02 8.18
C SER A 290 -19.25 -17.78 8.83
N ASP A 291 -17.94 -17.78 9.07
CA ASP A 291 -17.21 -16.66 9.68
C ASP A 291 -16.76 -15.61 8.65
N ASP A 292 -16.86 -15.89 7.35
CA ASP A 292 -16.60 -14.93 6.27
C ASP A 292 -17.79 -14.00 5.97
N VAL A 293 -18.89 -14.12 6.72
CA VAL A 293 -20.03 -13.21 6.65
C VAL A 293 -20.08 -12.39 7.93
N SER A 294 -19.93 -11.07 7.83
CA SER A 294 -20.21 -10.16 8.94
C SER A 294 -21.64 -10.40 9.44
N PRO A 295 -21.87 -10.76 10.72
CA PRO A 295 -23.22 -10.99 11.20
C PRO A 295 -24.01 -9.70 11.09
N GLY A 296 -25.12 -9.75 10.35
CA GLY A 296 -26.10 -8.67 10.21
C GLY A 296 -26.85 -8.45 11.53
N GLY A 297 -26.16 -7.91 12.53
CA GLY A 297 -26.74 -7.43 13.78
C GLY A 297 -26.81 -5.90 13.79
N PRO A 298 -27.83 -5.29 14.43
CA PRO A 298 -27.84 -3.85 14.64
C PRO A 298 -26.62 -3.43 15.47
N PRO A 299 -26.10 -2.20 15.28
CA PRO A 299 -24.91 -1.73 15.98
C PRO A 299 -25.15 -1.77 17.50
N PRO A 300 -24.16 -2.18 18.32
CA PRO A 300 -24.27 -2.08 19.76
C PRO A 300 -24.44 -0.62 20.17
N SER A 301 -25.40 -0.35 21.05
CA SER A 301 -25.64 0.97 21.61
C SER A 301 -24.46 1.41 22.48
N ASP A 302 -23.93 2.59 22.21
CA ASP A 302 -22.91 3.26 23.03
C ASP A 302 -23.47 3.59 24.43
N GLU A 303 -23.34 2.66 25.38
CA GLU A 303 -23.28 2.98 26.80
C GLU A 303 -21.82 3.03 27.22
N VAL A 304 -21.35 4.23 27.54
CA VAL A 304 -19.99 4.50 28.01
C VAL A 304 -19.90 4.08 29.48
N ASP A 305 -19.14 3.03 29.78
CA ASP A 305 -18.80 2.62 31.15
C ASP A 305 -17.67 3.51 31.69
N GLU A 306 -18.07 4.55 32.42
CA GLU A 306 -17.26 5.61 33.01
C GLU A 306 -16.52 5.17 34.29
N SER A 307 -15.95 3.95 34.31
CA SER A 307 -15.35 3.36 35.51
C SER A 307 -13.92 2.85 35.35
N LYS A 308 -13.22 3.20 34.25
CA LYS A 308 -11.82 2.80 34.02
C LYS A 308 -10.78 3.93 34.00
N GLU A 309 -11.09 5.09 34.58
CA GLU A 309 -10.10 6.15 34.80
C GLU A 309 -9.70 6.21 36.28
N THR A 310 -8.85 5.26 36.71
CA THR A 310 -7.95 5.39 37.87
C THR A 310 -6.99 4.19 37.90
N ASP A 311 -5.85 4.30 37.21
CA ASP A 311 -4.49 3.94 37.67
C ASP A 311 -3.50 3.94 36.48
N GLN A 312 -2.80 5.07 36.29
CA GLN A 312 -1.38 5.21 35.92
C GLN A 312 -1.05 6.65 35.48
#